data_AF-A0A2W6AFT7-F1
#
_entry.id   AF-A0A2W6AFT7-F1
#
_cell.length_a   1.000
_cell.length_b   1.000
_cell.length_c   1.000
_cell.angle_alpha   90.00
_cell.angle_beta   90.00
_cell.angle_gamma   90.00
#
_symmetry.space_group_name_H-M   'P 1'
#
loop_
_entity.id
_entity.type
_entity.pdbx_description
1 polymer ?
#
loop_
_entity_poly.entity_id
_entity_poly.type
_entity_poly.pdbx_seq_one_letter_code
_entity_poly.pdbx_strand_id
1 'polypeptide(L)' 'MISTPEQYEATKEWIATFEKKLARLAAKDDEEDPRVRKLEMDGYASFVESLRLELTEYKAQNHLNLNGSTQK' A
#
# COMPACT_ATOMS: atom_id res chain seq x y z
N MET A 1 -3.92 -7.36 7.84
CA MET A 1 -5.27 -7.72 7.35
C MET A 1 -6.25 -6.66 7.81
N ILE A 2 -6.72 -5.84 6.88
CA ILE A 2 -7.64 -4.72 7.10
C ILE A 2 -9.04 -5.27 7.43
N SER A 3 -9.62 -4.82 8.54
CA SER A 3 -10.93 -5.29 9.02
C SER A 3 -11.93 -4.15 9.25
N THR A 4 -11.50 -2.89 9.22
CA THR A 4 -12.38 -1.73 9.43
C THR A 4 -12.21 -0.69 8.32
N PRO A 5 -13.24 0.14 8.04
CA PRO A 5 -13.12 1.24 7.09
C PRO A 5 -12.02 2.24 7.46
N GLU A 6 -11.81 2.49 8.76
CA GLU A 6 -10.74 3.37 9.24
C GLU A 6 -9.35 2.81 8.91
N GLN A 7 -9.14 1.50 9.09
CA GLN A 7 -7.90 0.83 8.69
C GLN A 7 -7.71 0.88 7.16
N TYR A 8 -8.81 0.78 6.40
CA TYR A 8 -8.76 0.89 4.94
C TYR A 8 -8.35 2.30 4.49
N GLU A 9 -8.90 3.36 5.09
CA GLU A 9 -8.49 4.74 4.82
C GLU A 9 -7.03 4.99 5.24
N ALA A 10 -6.65 4.57 6.44
CA ALA A 10 -5.28 4.71 6.93
C ALA A 10 -4.28 3.99 6.00
N THR A 11 -4.58 2.76 5.55
CA THR A 11 -3.70 2.03 4.64
C THR A 11 -3.52 2.76 3.30
N LYS A 12 -4.54 3.46 2.78
CA LYS A 12 -4.37 4.31 1.57
C LYS A 12 -3.42 5.48 1.83
N GLU A 13 -3.51 6.13 2.99
CA GLU A 13 -2.60 7.22 3.38
C GLU A 13 -1.16 6.72 3.55
N TRP A 14 -0.99 5.53 4.12
CA TRP A 14 0.30 4.86 4.22
C TRP A 14 0.91 4.61 2.85
N ILE A 15 0.16 4.01 1.91
CA ILE A 15 0.63 3.81 0.52
C ILE A 15 1.08 5.13 -0.10
N ALA A 16 0.27 6.18 -0.02
CA ALA A 16 0.62 7.49 -0.57
C ALA A 16 1.90 8.07 0.07
N THR A 17 2.12 7.83 1.36
CA THR A 17 3.33 8.25 2.06
C THR A 17 4.57 7.48 1.58
N PHE A 18 4.47 6.16 1.40
CA PHE A 18 5.58 5.36 0.90
C PHE A 18 5.90 5.66 -0.57
N GLU A 19 4.89 5.91 -1.40
CA GLU A 19 5.08 6.33 -2.79
C GLU A 19 5.81 7.68 -2.89
N LYS A 20 5.48 8.64 -2.01
CA LYS A 20 6.23 9.91 -1.94
C LYS A 20 7.69 9.69 -1.54
N LYS A 21 7.97 8.79 -0.59
CA LYS A 21 9.33 8.42 -0.19
C LYS A 21 10.09 7.75 -1.34
N LEU A 22 9.44 6.83 -2.06
CA LEU A 22 10.01 6.19 -3.26
C LEU A 22 10.36 7.21 -4.34
N ALA A 23 9.45 8.15 -4.61
CA ALA A 23 9.70 9.22 -5.58
C ALA A 23 10.88 10.11 -5.18
N ARG A 24 11.02 10.41 -3.88
CA ARG A 24 12.18 11.12 -3.34
C ARG A 24 13.46 10.32 -3.55
N LEU A 25 13.51 9.05 -3.13
CA LEU A 25 14.72 8.21 -3.27
C LEU A 25 15.12 8.01 -4.74
N ALA A 26 14.15 8.00 -5.66
CA ALA A 26 14.42 7.92 -7.09
C ALA A 26 15.03 9.23 -7.67
N ALA A 27 14.81 10.37 -7.02
CA ALA A 27 15.47 11.62 -7.38
C ALA A 27 16.96 11.49 -7.04
N LYS A 28 17.83 11.62 -8.05
CA LYS A 28 19.28 11.36 -7.95
C LYS A 28 20.06 12.31 -7.02
N ASP A 29 19.39 13.22 -6.30
CA ASP A 29 19.99 14.29 -5.50
C ASP A 29 20.45 13.85 -4.09
N ASP A 30 20.10 12.65 -3.61
CA ASP A 30 20.59 12.20 -2.30
C ASP A 30 22.09 11.81 -2.39
N GLU A 31 22.92 12.36 -1.49
CA GLU A 31 24.35 12.01 -1.28
C GLU A 31 24.54 10.57 -0.77
N GLU A 32 23.44 9.83 -0.59
CA GLU A 32 23.38 8.50 -0.03
C GLU A 32 23.94 7.42 -0.97
N ASP A 33 24.57 6.40 -0.39
CA ASP A 33 25.14 5.27 -1.13
C ASP A 33 24.07 4.63 -2.06
N PRO A 34 24.33 4.49 -3.38
CA PRO A 34 23.38 3.93 -4.33
C PRO A 34 22.85 2.53 -3.97
N ARG A 35 23.63 1.71 -3.24
CA ARG A 35 23.21 0.38 -2.79
C ARG A 35 22.22 0.46 -1.64
N VAL A 36 22.44 1.37 -0.69
CA VAL A 36 21.52 1.62 0.44
C VAL A 36 20.20 2.12 -0.10
N ARG A 37 20.25 3.12 -0.98
CA ARG A 37 19.08 3.68 -1.67
C ARG A 37 18.29 2.60 -2.42
N LYS A 38 18.97 1.74 -3.18
CA LYS A 38 18.32 0.63 -3.88
C LYS A 38 17.63 -0.33 -2.92
N LEU A 39 18.29 -0.70 -1.82
CA LEU A 39 17.71 -1.58 -0.81
C LEU A 39 16.46 -0.97 -0.17
N GLU A 40 16.49 0.32 0.15
CA GLU A 40 15.32 1.04 0.68
C GLU A 40 14.19 1.13 -0.35
N MET A 41 14.50 1.43 -1.62
CA MET A 41 13.51 1.44 -2.69
C MET A 41 12.85 0.08 -2.88
N ASP A 42 13.64 -1.00 -2.93
CA ASP A 42 13.12 -2.36 -3.07
C ASP A 42 12.23 -2.74 -1.86
N GLY A 43 12.64 -2.34 -0.65
CA GLY A 43 11.86 -2.55 0.57
C GLY A 43 10.53 -1.81 0.57
N TYR A 44 10.54 -0.51 0.26
CA TYR A 44 9.31 0.29 0.18
C TYR A 44 8.39 -0.18 -0.95
N ALA A 45 8.93 -0.58 -2.10
CA ALA A 45 8.14 -1.10 -3.22
C ALA A 45 7.40 -2.39 -2.82
N SER A 46 8.11 -3.36 -2.24
CA SER A 46 7.53 -4.62 -1.74
C SER A 46 6.45 -4.37 -0.67
N PHE A 47 6.69 -3.41 0.21
CA PHE A 47 5.71 -3.05 1.24
C PHE A 47 4.45 -2.43 0.65
N VAL A 48 4.59 -1.51 -0.32
CA VAL A 48 3.46 -0.90 -1.04
C VAL A 48 2.63 -1.96 -1.78
N GLU A 49 3.27 -2.93 -2.44
CA GLU A 49 2.56 -4.03 -3.10
C GLU A 49 1.75 -4.86 -2.10
N SER A 50 2.33 -5.16 -0.93
CA SER A 50 1.64 -5.88 0.13
C SER A 50 0.41 -5.13 0.65
N LEU A 51 0.53 -3.81 0.86
CA LEU A 51 -0.60 -2.99 1.30
C LEU A 51 -1.71 -2.89 0.24
N ARG A 52 -1.34 -2.82 -1.05
CA ARG A 52 -2.31 -2.82 -2.17
C ARG A 52 -3.07 -4.15 -2.26
N LEU A 53 -2.40 -5.26 -1.96
CA LEU A 53 -3.06 -6.56 -1.85
C LEU A 53 -4.09 -6.55 -0.73
N GLU A 54 -3.73 -6.08 0.47
CA GLU A 54 -4.68 -5.98 1.59
C GLU A 54 -5.91 -5.10 1.28
N LEU A 55 -5.72 -3.97 0.59
CA LEU A 55 -6.84 -3.13 0.14
C LEU A 55 -7.74 -3.87 -0.86
N THR A 56 -7.15 -4.68 -1.74
CA THR A 56 -7.89 -5.45 -2.75
C THR A 56 -8.69 -6.58 -2.09
N GLU A 57 -8.10 -7.29 -1.15
CA GLU A 57 -8.77 -8.33 -0.36
C GLU A 57 -9.94 -7.76 0.44
N TYR A 58 -9.73 -6.62 1.13
CA TYR A 58 -10.80 -5.95 1.86
C TYR A 58 -11.96 -5.53 0.94
N LYS A 59 -11.66 -4.95 -0.23
CA LYS A 59 -12.70 -4.61 -1.23
C LYS A 59 -13.46 -5.85 -1.69
N ALA A 60 -12.76 -6.94 -2.02
CA ALA A 60 -13.39 -8.17 -2.47
C ALA A 60 -14.33 -8.75 -1.41
N GLN A 61 -13.91 -8.80 -0.14
CA GLN A 61 -14.75 -9.27 0.96
C GLN A 61 -16.00 -8.39 1.16
N ASN A 62 -15.86 -7.07 1.11
CA ASN A 62 -17.01 -6.18 1.24
C ASN A 62 -17.96 -6.28 0.04
N HIS A 63 -17.44 -6.44 -1.18
CA HIS A 63 -18.26 -6.63 -2.38
C HIS A 63 -19.02 -7.97 -2.35
N LEU A 64 -18.39 -9.03 -1.86
CA LEU A 64 -19.03 -10.33 -1.65
C LEU A 64 -20.13 -10.26 -0.56
N ASN A 65 -19.86 -9.56 0.54
CA ASN A 65 -20.84 -9.37 1.62
C ASN A 65 -22.07 -8.55 1.18
N LEU A 66 -21.88 -7.57 0.28
CA LEU A 66 -22.96 -6.80 -0.33
C LEU A 66 -23.81 -7.66 -1.27
N ASN A 67 -23.19 -8.51 -2.09
CA ASN A 67 -23.90 -9.40 -3.02
C ASN A 67 -24.61 -10.59 -2.33
N GLY A 68 -24.09 -11.07 -1.19
CA GLY A 68 -24.73 -12.14 -0.40
C GLY A 68 -26.00 -11.70 0.35
N SER A 69 -26.23 -10.39 0.46
CA SER A 69 -27.41 -9.82 1.14
C SER A 69 -28.59 -9.54 0.19
N THR A 70 -28.42 -9.74 -1.12
CA THR A 70 -29.42 -9.41 -2.16
C THR A 70 -30.28 -10.59 -2.61
N GLN A 71 -30.12 -11.78 -2.03
CA GLN A 71 -31.04 -12.91 -2.24
C GLN A 71 -31.87 -13.17 -0.98
N LYS A 72 -33.01 -12.49 -0.87
CA LYS A 72 -34.15 -12.92 -0.05
C LYS A 72 -35.40 -12.96 -0.91
#